data_AF-A0A240UDC5-F1
#
_entry.id   AF-A0A240UDC5-F1
#
_cell.length_a   1.000
_cell.length_b   1.000
_cell.length_c   1.000
_cell.angle_alpha   90.00
_cell.angle_beta   90.00
_cell.angle_gamma   90.00
#
_symmetry.space_group_name_H-M   'P 1'
#
loop_
_entity.id
_entity.type
_entity.pdbx_description
1 polymer ?
#
loop_
_entity_poly.entity_id
_entity_poly.type
_entity_poly.pdbx_seq_one_letter_code
_entity_poly.pdbx_strand_id
1 'polypeptide(L)' 'MEQAMHAARLVAVHSALLALLFEQQGDNLQAVDGVTVTLSHESDSEGLDVLYTSKGLPVAGEGL' A
#
# COMPACT_ATOMS: atom_id res chain seq x y z
N MET A 1 -14.03 22.35 -8.14
CA MET A 1 -14.65 21.04 -7.82
C MET A 1 -13.66 19.89 -8.00
N GLU A 2 -12.90 19.85 -9.08
CA GLU A 2 -11.90 18.79 -9.33
C GLU A 2 -10.82 18.68 -8.26
N GLN A 3 -10.32 19.81 -7.73
CA GLN A 3 -9.31 19.81 -6.65
C GLN A 3 -9.82 19.13 -5.37
N ALA A 4 -11.09 19.34 -5.01
CA ALA A 4 -11.70 18.72 -3.83
C ALA A 4 -11.86 17.21 -4.02
N MET A 5 -12.25 16.77 -5.22
CA MET A 5 -12.32 15.34 -5.56
C MET A 5 -10.94 14.69 -5.58
N HIS A 6 -9.92 15.38 -6.10
CA HIS A 6 -8.55 14.88 -6.11
C HIS A 6 -8.02 14.71 -4.68
N ALA A 7 -8.24 15.69 -3.80
CA ALA A 7 -7.90 15.57 -2.38
C ALA A 7 -8.60 14.39 -1.71
N ALA A 8 -9.91 14.18 -1.97
CA ALA A 8 -10.65 13.05 -1.44
C ALA A 8 -10.07 11.69 -1.90
N ARG A 9 -9.65 11.57 -3.16
CA ARG A 9 -9.01 10.36 -3.70
C ARG A 9 -7.67 10.08 -3.00
N LEU A 10 -6.84 11.11 -2.81
CA LEU A 10 -5.57 10.97 -2.10
C LEU A 10 -5.77 10.53 -0.64
N VAL A 11 -6.76 11.11 0.05
CA VAL A 11 -7.11 10.70 1.42
C VAL A 11 -7.57 9.24 1.45
N ALA A 12 -8.40 8.82 0.49
CA ALA A 12 -8.85 7.43 0.42
C ALA A 12 -7.68 6.45 0.25
N VAL A 13 -6.74 6.75 -0.65
CA VAL A 13 -5.53 5.92 -0.84
C VAL A 13 -4.68 5.90 0.41
N HIS A 14 -4.44 7.05 1.04
CA HIS A 14 -3.67 7.13 2.28
C HIS A 14 -4.30 6.29 3.40
N SER A 15 -5.60 6.41 3.61
CA SER A 15 -6.33 5.65 4.62
C SER A 15 -6.27 4.14 4.35
N ALA A 16 -6.36 3.72 3.09
CA ALA A 16 -6.25 2.31 2.71
C ALA A 16 -4.85 1.74 3.02
N LEU A 17 -3.78 2.46 2.65
CA LEU A 17 -2.40 2.04 2.94
C LEU A 17 -2.12 1.97 4.45
N LEU A 18 -2.67 2.91 5.21
CA LEU A 18 -2.53 2.93 6.67
C LEU A 18 -3.28 1.76 7.32
N ALA A 19 -4.47 1.44 6.84
CA ALA A 19 -5.23 0.28 7.32
C ALA A 19 -4.46 -1.03 7.11
N LEU A 20 -3.90 -1.24 5.91
CA LEU A 20 -3.06 -2.41 5.62
C LEU A 20 -1.86 -2.51 6.57
N LEU A 21 -1.18 -1.40 6.84
CA LEU A 21 -0.07 -1.38 7.80
C LEU A 21 -0.53 -1.79 9.21
N PHE A 22 -1.66 -1.27 9.69
CA PHE A 22 -2.21 -1.61 11.00
C PHE A 22 -2.63 -3.08 11.09
N GLU A 23 -3.25 -3.63 10.05
CA GLU A 23 -3.64 -5.04 9.99
C GLU A 23 -2.41 -5.95 10.11
N GLN A 24 -1.34 -5.68 9.35
CA GLN A 24 -0.11 -6.49 9.41
C GLN A 24 0.60 -6.42 10.76
N GLN A 25 0.54 -5.26 11.43
CA GLN A 25 1.06 -5.12 12.80
C GLN A 25 0.23 -5.94 13.82
N GLY A 26 -1.06 -6.11 13.58
CA GLY A 26 -1.95 -6.94 14.41
C GLY A 26 -1.81 -8.44 14.15
N ASP A 27 -1.56 -8.84 12.89
CA ASP A 27 -1.81 -10.22 12.45
C ASP A 27 -0.60 -11.16 12.45
N ASN A 28 0.67 -10.68 12.46
CA ASN A 28 1.88 -11.47 12.82
C ASN A 28 3.21 -10.82 12.42
N LEU A 29 3.22 -9.75 11.63
CA LEU A 29 4.48 -9.10 11.21
C LEU A 29 4.89 -8.05 12.24
N GLN A 30 5.34 -8.50 13.42
CA GLN A 30 5.59 -7.70 14.63
C GLN A 30 6.60 -6.53 14.49
N ALA A 31 7.16 -6.29 13.30
CA ALA A 31 8.14 -5.26 13.06
C ALA A 31 7.91 -4.47 11.76
N VAL A 32 6.77 -4.63 11.08
CA VAL A 32 6.52 -3.85 9.86
C VAL A 32 6.30 -2.38 10.22
N ASP A 33 7.09 -1.51 9.59
CA ASP A 33 7.07 -0.07 9.76
C ASP A 33 6.74 0.70 8.48
N GLY A 34 6.50 -0.01 7.37
CA GLY A 34 6.11 0.62 6.12
C GLY A 34 5.47 -0.33 5.11
N VAL A 35 4.67 0.24 4.23
CA VAL A 35 4.02 -0.40 3.08
C VAL A 35 4.36 0.40 1.84
N THR A 36 4.82 -0.29 0.80
CA THR A 36 4.98 0.26 -0.55
C THR A 36 4.01 -0.45 -1.48
N VAL A 37 3.19 0.31 -2.20
CA VAL A 37 2.31 -0.23 -3.25
C VAL A 37 2.80 0.26 -4.60
N THR A 38 3.06 -0.69 -5.49
CA THR A 38 3.39 -0.42 -6.90
C THR A 38 2.19 -0.80 -7.76
N LEU A 39 1.67 0.18 -8.50
CA LEU A 39 0.66 -0.05 -9.52
C LEU A 39 1.36 -0.07 -10.87
N SER A 40 1.22 -1.15 -11.62
CA SER A 40 1.70 -1.28 -12.98
C SER A 40 0.52 -1.32 -13.95
N HIS A 41 0.67 -0.65 -15.08
CA HIS A 41 -0.30 -0.66 -16.17
C HIS A 41 0.48 -0.80 -17.47
N GLU A 42 0.47 -2.02 -18.01
CA GLU A 42 1.00 -2.37 -19.32
C GLU A 42 -0.15 -2.58 -20.30
N SER A 43 0.14 -2.55 -21.61
CA SER A 43 -0.89 -2.61 -22.66
C SER A 43 -1.80 -3.85 -22.57
N ASP A 44 -1.30 -4.95 -21.97
CA ASP A 44 -1.98 -6.24 -21.87
C ASP A 44 -2.16 -6.74 -20.42
N SER A 45 -1.73 -5.97 -19.42
CA SER A 45 -1.85 -6.35 -18.01
C SER A 45 -1.90 -5.15 -17.07
N GLU A 46 -2.69 -5.31 -16.01
CA GLU A 46 -2.63 -4.46 -14.83
C GLU A 46 -2.04 -5.30 -13.70
N GLY A 47 -1.22 -4.68 -12.86
CA GLY A 47 -0.61 -5.36 -11.73
C GLY A 47 -0.62 -4.49 -10.48
N LEU A 48 -0.72 -5.16 -9.34
CA LEU A 48 -0.61 -4.52 -8.03
C LEU A 48 0.35 -5.34 -7.17
N ASP A 49 1.46 -4.72 -6.78
CA ASP A 49 2.43 -5.30 -5.85
C ASP A 49 2.42 -4.53 -4.54
N VAL A 50 2.24 -5.24 -3.42
CA VAL A 50 2.35 -4.73 -2.06
C VAL A 50 3.63 -5.27 -1.43
N LEU A 51 4.46 -4.38 -0.90
CA LEU A 51 5.70 -4.72 -0.22
C LEU A 51 5.68 -4.17 1.20
N TYR A 52 5.89 -5.05 2.17
CA TYR A 52 6.00 -4.68 3.58
C TYR A 52 7.46 -4.54 3.98
N THR A 53 7.77 -3.50 4.73
CA THR A 53 9.14 -3.19 5.19
C THR A 53 9.25 -3.19 6.70
N SER A 54 10.41 -3.56 7.21
CA SER A 54 10.82 -3.43 8.61
C SER A 54 12.20 -2.81 8.66
N LYS A 55 12.38 -1.70 9.37
CA LYS A 55 13.62 -0.92 9.44
C LYS A 55 14.11 -0.52 8.05
N GLY A 56 13.18 -0.24 7.15
CA GLY A 56 13.44 0.10 5.75
C GLY A 56 13.86 -1.08 4.86
N LEU A 57 13.84 -2.32 5.36
CA LEU A 57 14.16 -3.52 4.58
C LEU A 57 12.88 -4.32 4.25
N PRO A 58 12.72 -4.82 3.02
CA PRO A 58 11.58 -5.67 2.67
C PRO A 58 11.54 -6.96 3.49
N VAL A 59 10.36 -7.32 4.01
CA VAL A 59 10.17 -8.54 4.82
C VAL A 59 9.07 -9.46 4.31
N ALA A 60 8.10 -8.95 3.54
CA ALA A 60 7.03 -9.72 2.93
C ALA A 60 6.48 -8.97 1.71
N GLY A 61 5.82 -9.69 0.80
CA GLY A 61 5.14 -9.08 -0.33
C GLY A 61 3.99 -9.93 -0.88
N GLU A 62 3.04 -9.25 -1.50
CA GLU A 62 1.83 -9.79 -2.10
C GLU A 62 1.66 -9.18 -3.50
N GLY A 63 1.25 -9.96 -4.50
CA GLY A 63 1.05 -9.51 -5.87
C GLY A 63 -0.25 -10.02 -6.44
N LEU A 64 -0.93 -9.20 -7.24
CA LEU A 64 -2.17 -9.50 -7.96
C LEU A 64 -2.05 -9.13 -9.44
#